data_AF-A0A328TJB9-F1
#
_entry.id   AF-A0A328TJB9-F1
#
_cell.length_a   1.000
_cell.length_b   1.000
_cell.length_c   1.000
_cell.angle_alpha   90.00
_cell.angle_beta   90.00
_cell.angle_gamma   90.00
#
_symmetry.space_group_name_H-M   'P 1'
#
loop_
_entity.id
_entity.type
_entity.pdbx_description
1 polymer ?
#
loop_
_entity_poly.entity_id
_entity_poly.type
_entity_poly.pdbx_seq_one_letter_code
_entity_poly.pdbx_strand_id
1 'polypeptide(L)' 'MQAAALNVEDKLDLKIDEAGQIVLVPLKSKEYSLDVLLSGITPDNVHGKIDFGSPVGKELI' A
#
# COMPACT_ATOMS: atom_id res chain seq x y z
N MET A 1 19.65 -3.69 -10.09
CA MET A 1 19.51 -4.74 -9.08
C MET A 1 19.08 -4.08 -7.78
N GLN A 2 17.82 -4.20 -7.39
CA GLN A 2 17.42 -3.84 -6.03
C GLN A 2 17.77 -5.04 -5.16
N ALA A 3 18.70 -4.88 -4.22
CA ALA A 3 19.20 -5.98 -3.38
C ALA A 3 18.10 -6.56 -2.46
N ALA A 4 17.06 -5.76 -2.21
CA ALA A 4 15.79 -6.18 -1.64
C ALA A 4 14.68 -5.43 -2.41
N ALA A 5 13.59 -6.09 -2.77
CA ALA A 5 12.46 -5.49 -3.49
C ALA A 5 11.63 -4.58 -2.57
N LEU A 6 12.27 -3.52 -2.06
CA LEU A 6 11.72 -2.55 -1.12
C LEU A 6 11.39 -1.25 -1.86
N ASN A 7 10.20 -0.71 -1.58
CA ASN A 7 9.72 0.58 -2.04
C ASN A 7 9.68 1.58 -0.89
N VAL A 8 9.63 2.87 -1.22
CA VAL A 8 9.37 3.93 -0.25
C VAL A 8 7.98 3.67 0.36
N GLU A 9 7.86 3.78 1.69
CA GLU A 9 6.66 3.49 2.49
C GLU A 9 6.37 2.01 2.80
N ASP A 10 7.23 1.07 2.39
CA ASP A 10 7.07 -0.33 2.77
C ASP A 10 7.19 -0.52 4.29
N LYS A 11 6.25 -1.27 4.85
CA LYS A 11 6.26 -1.61 6.28
C LYS A 11 7.21 -2.79 6.51
N LEU A 12 8.15 -2.61 7.42
CA LEU A 12 9.13 -3.62 7.81
C LEU A 12 8.95 -3.96 9.29
N ASP A 13 9.15 -5.23 9.63
CA ASP A 13 9.30 -5.69 11.01
C ASP A 13 10.78 -5.60 11.41
N LEU A 14 11.02 -5.11 12.63
CA LEU A 14 12.35 -4.87 13.19
C LEU A 14 12.60 -5.87 14.31
N LYS A 15 13.60 -6.74 14.14
CA LYS A 15 13.99 -7.72 15.16
C LYS A 15 15.49 -7.66 15.41
N ILE A 16 15.87 -7.93 16.66
CA ILE A 16 17.27 -8.15 17.03
C ILE A 16 17.44 -9.67 17.13
N ASP A 17 18.41 -10.22 16.39
CA ASP A 17 18.73 -11.64 16.49
C ASP A 17 19.53 -11.96 17.76
N GLU A 18 19.71 -13.25 18.06
CA GLU A 18 20.46 -13.70 19.24
C GLU A 18 21.96 -13.33 19.18
N ALA A 19 22.46 -12.94 18.01
CA ALA A 19 23.82 -12.46 17.78
C ALA A 19 23.94 -10.93 17.85
N GLY A 20 22.84 -10.21 18.13
CA GLY A 20 22.81 -8.74 18.26
C GLY A 20 22.69 -7.98 16.94
N GLN A 21 22.34 -8.65 15.84
CA GLN A 21 22.16 -8.03 14.52
C GLN A 21 20.74 -7.49 14.35
N ILE A 22 20.62 -6.36 13.65
CA ILE A 22 19.33 -5.79 13.27
C ILE A 22 18.83 -6.49 12.01
N VAL A 23 17.73 -7.23 12.12
CA VAL A 23 17.09 -7.93 11.01
C VAL A 23 15.81 -7.17 10.62
N LEU A 24 15.77 -6.74 9.36
CA LEU A 24 14.61 -6.12 8.72
C LEU A 24 13.86 -7.15 7.90
N VAL A 25 12.63 -7.46 8.29
CA VAL A 25 11.78 -8.41 7.55
C VAL A 25 10.66 -7.64 6.86
N PRO A 26 10.54 -7.70 5.52
CA PRO A 26 9.39 -7.14 4.82
C PRO A 26 8.10 -7.73 5.37
N LEU A 27 7.21 -6.88 5.88
CA LEU A 27 5.86 -7.33 6.17
C LEU A 27 5.22 -7.57 4.81
N LYS A 28 4.94 -8.85 4.50
CA LYS A 28 4.27 -9.22 3.25
C LYS A 28 3.09 -8.27 3.04
N SER A 29 3.07 -7.62 1.87
CA SER A 29 1.93 -6.83 1.42
C SER A 29 0.68 -7.65 1.66
N LYS A 30 -0.33 -7.04 2.27
CA LYS A 30 -1.61 -7.71 2.53
C LYS A 30 -2.06 -8.38 1.23
N GLU A 31 -2.16 -9.70 1.25
CA GLU A 31 -2.74 -10.44 0.13
C GLU A 31 -4.24 -10.18 0.16
N TYR A 32 -4.69 -9.33 -0.76
CA TYR A 32 -6.11 -9.06 -0.93
C TYR A 32 -6.67 -10.07 -1.94
N SER A 33 -7.69 -10.81 -1.53
CA SER A 33 -8.50 -11.61 -2.46
C SER A 33 -9.60 -10.72 -3.04
N LEU A 34 -9.79 -10.77 -4.37
CA LEU A 34 -10.86 -10.06 -5.05
C LEU A 34 -12.23 -10.45 -4.47
N ASP A 35 -12.46 -11.75 -4.22
CA ASP A 35 -13.70 -12.25 -3.61
C ASP A 35 -13.94 -11.65 -2.23
N VAL A 36 -12.90 -11.53 -1.41
CA VAL A 36 -12.98 -10.90 -0.08
C VAL A 36 -13.34 -9.42 -0.20
N LEU A 37 -12.67 -8.69 -1.11
CA LEU A 37 -12.95 -7.26 -1.34
C LEU A 37 -14.39 -7.03 -1.82
N LEU A 38 -14.86 -7.84 -2.77
CA LEU A 38 -16.23 -7.74 -3.31
C LEU A 38 -17.27 -8.10 -2.24
N SER A 39 -17.01 -9.13 -1.42
CA SER A 39 -17.92 -9.53 -0.34
C SER A 39 -18.09 -8.46 0.75
N GLY A 40 -17.11 -7.55 0.88
CA GLY A 40 -17.16 -6.44 1.83
C GLY A 40 -17.97 -5.23 1.35
N ILE A 41 -18.46 -5.21 0.10
CA ILE A 41 -19.24 -4.09 -0.43
C ILE A 41 -20.67 -4.18 0.09
N THR A 42 -21.14 -3.10 0.73
CA THR A 42 -22.49 -2.98 1.30
C THR A 42 -23.15 -1.70 0.79
N PRO A 43 -24.49 -1.60 0.76
CA PRO A 43 -25.17 -0.38 0.30
C PRO A 43 -24.76 0.90 1.05
N ASP A 44 -24.28 0.77 2.29
CA ASP A 44 -23.82 1.88 3.14
C ASP A 44 -22.40 2.35 2.79
N ASN A 45 -21.55 1.48 2.24
CA ASN A 45 -20.15 1.79 1.90
C ASN A 45 -19.89 2.00 0.39
N VAL A 46 -20.93 1.94 -0.44
CA VAL A 46 -20.81 2.24 -1.87
C VAL A 46 -20.56 3.73 -2.04
N HIS A 47 -19.36 4.05 -2.50
CA HIS A 47 -18.98 5.44 -2.78
C HIS A 47 -19.64 5.89 -4.08
N GLY A 48 -20.25 7.08 -4.06
CA GLY A 48 -20.76 7.72 -5.27
C GLY A 48 -19.65 8.12 -6.24
N LYS A 49 -20.02 8.47 -7.47
CA LYS A 49 -19.06 9.05 -8.42
C LYS A 49 -18.60 10.40 -7.87
N ILE A 50 -17.28 10.58 -7.80
CA ILE A 50 -16.66 11.87 -7.45
C ILE A 50 -16.05 12.43 -8.72
N ASP A 51 -16.31 13.72 -8.99
CA ASP A 51 -15.66 14.45 -10.06
C ASP A 51 -14.28 14.92 -9.58
N PHE A 52 -13.26 14.72 -10.42
CA PHE A 52 -11.91 15.23 -10.15
C PHE A 52 -11.83 16.76 -10.24
N GLY A 53 -12.88 17.39 -10.79
CA GLY A 53 -12.99 18.83 -10.95
C GLY A 53 -12.18 19.36 -12.13
N SER A 54 -12.20 20.68 -12.28
CA SER A 54 -11.45 21.34 -13.34
C SER A 54 -9.93 21.23 -13.11
N PRO A 55 -9.12 21.11 -14.18
CA PRO A 55 -7.67 21.10 -14.05
C PRO A 55 -7.17 22.40 -13.40
N VAL A 56 -6.35 22.26 -12.35
CA VAL A 56 -5.75 23.39 -11.59
C VAL A 56 -4.28 23.65 -11.97
N GLY A 57 -3.71 22.83 -12.86
CA GLY A 57 -2.34 22.98 -13.32
C GLY A 57 -2.16 24.19 -14.24
N LYS A 58 -1.05 24.91 -14.08
CA LYS A 58 -0.60 25.99 -14.98
C LYS A 58 0.54 25.54 -15.89
N GLU A 59 0.53 24.28 -16.30
CA GLU A 59 1.58 23.74 -17.16
C GLU A 59 1.48 24.45 -18.52
N LEU A 60 2.46 25.29 -18.81
CA LEU A 60 2.65 25.90 -20.14
C LEU A 60 3.08 24.77 -21.07
N ILE A 61 2.28 24.55 -22.13
CA ILE A 61 2.59 23.65 -23.25
C ILE A 61 3.83 24.15 -23.98
#